data_AF-A0A938T2L7-F1
#
_entry.id   AF-A0A938T2L7-F1
#
_cell.length_a   1.000
_cell.length_b   1.000
_cell.length_c   1.000
_cell.angle_alpha   90.00
_cell.angle_beta   90.00
_cell.angle_gamma   90.00
#
_symmetry.space_group_name_H-M   'P 1'
#
loop_
_entity.id
_entity.type
_entity.pdbx_description
1 polymer ?
#
loop_
_entity_poly.entity_id
_entity_poly.type
_entity_poly.pdbx_seq_one_letter_code
_entity_poly.pdbx_strand_id
1 'polypeptide(L)'
;MKRLYRGIYKFQESYFKKEEDFFERLSKRQTPDVLFITCSDSRVDPNLVTQSRPGELFIVRNVGNIIPPYDAIRDKNSVAAAIEFAVL
;
A
#
# COMPACT_ATOMS: atom_id res chain seq x y z
N MET A 1 -13.63 8.81 15.96
CA MET A 1 -12.36 8.17 16.38
C MET A 1 -12.52 6.78 17.03
N LYS A 2 -13.47 6.58 17.97
CA LYS A 2 -13.69 5.28 18.66
C LYS A 2 -13.76 4.05 17.73
N ARG A 3 -14.41 4.18 16.57
CA ARG A 3 -14.51 3.10 15.56
C ARG A 3 -13.15 2.66 15.02
N LEU A 4 -12.26 3.60 14.70
CA LEU A 4 -10.93 3.29 14.15
C LEU A 4 -10.07 2.59 15.20
N TYR A 5 -10.11 3.08 16.46
CA TYR A 5 -9.42 2.43 17.57
C TYR A 5 -9.86 0.98 17.76
N ARG A 6 -11.19 0.73 17.78
CA ARG A 6 -11.73 -0.63 17.85
C ARG A 6 -11.32 -1.49 16.64
N GLY A 7 -11.20 -0.88 15.46
CA GLY A 7 -10.71 -1.54 14.25
C GLY A 7 -9.25 -2.00 14.38
N ILE A 8 -8.37 -1.14 14.89
CA ILE A 8 -6.96 -1.46 15.14
C ILE A 8 -6.84 -2.60 16.16
N TYR A 9 -7.58 -2.51 17.27
CA TYR A 9 -7.58 -3.56 18.29
C TYR A 9 -8.08 -4.90 17.72
N LYS A 10 -9.14 -4.88 16.91
CA LYS A 10 -9.63 -6.07 16.22
C LYS A 10 -8.58 -6.64 15.27
N PHE A 11 -7.89 -5.81 14.49
CA PHE A 11 -6.80 -6.26 13.62
C PHE A 11 -5.69 -6.96 14.42
N GLN A 12 -5.25 -6.37 15.53
CA GLN A 12 -4.23 -6.95 16.40
C GLN A 12 -4.66 -8.32 16.94
N GLU A 13 -5.86 -8.42 17.51
CA GLU A 13 -6.34 -9.64 18.14
C GLU A 13 -6.74 -10.74 17.16
N SER A 14 -7.37 -10.40 16.03
CA SER A 14 -8.00 -11.39 15.16
C SER A 14 -7.23 -11.75 13.91
N TYR A 15 -6.30 -10.89 13.47
CA TYR A 15 -5.55 -11.08 12.23
C TYR A 15 -4.05 -11.17 12.51
N PHE A 16 -3.47 -10.16 13.15
CA PHE A 16 -2.04 -10.11 13.42
C PHE A 16 -1.57 -11.29 14.29
N LYS A 17 -2.19 -11.51 15.46
CA LYS A 17 -1.85 -12.62 16.38
C LYS A 17 -1.99 -14.02 15.76
N LYS A 18 -2.83 -14.19 14.74
CA LYS A 18 -3.00 -15.49 14.07
C LYS A 18 -1.94 -15.75 13.00
N GLU A 19 -1.29 -14.70 12.54
CA GLU A 19 -0.35 -14.70 11.42
C GLU A 19 0.99 -14.08 11.87
N GLU A 20 1.39 -14.29 13.13
CA GLU A 20 2.59 -13.66 13.71
C GLU A 20 3.84 -13.96 12.90
N ASP A 21 4.07 -15.23 12.54
CA ASP A 21 5.20 -15.63 11.69
C ASP A 21 5.19 -14.92 10.33
N PHE A 22 4.02 -14.69 9.75
CA PHE A 22 3.88 -13.98 8.48
C PHE A 22 4.27 -12.51 8.63
N PHE A 23 3.77 -11.84 9.66
CA PHE A 23 4.14 -10.45 9.93
C PHE A 23 5.60 -10.29 10.40
N GLU A 24 6.16 -11.28 11.10
CA GLU A 24 7.57 -11.29 11.45
C GLU A 24 8.45 -11.33 10.19
N ARG A 25 8.09 -12.17 9.19
CA ARG A 25 8.77 -12.16 7.89
C ARG A 25 8.65 -10.82 7.18
N LEU A 26 7.46 -10.25 7.12
CA LEU A 26 7.22 -8.93 6.50
C LEU A 26 7.99 -7.80 7.18
N SER A 27 8.25 -7.89 8.50
CA SER A 27 9.01 -6.87 9.22
C SER A 27 10.48 -6.81 8.82
N LYS A 28 11.03 -7.91 8.29
CA LYS A 28 12.43 -8.01 7.87
C LYS A 28 12.66 -7.43 6.48
N ARG A 29 11.72 -7.66 5.56
CA ARG A 29 11.80 -7.19 4.17
C ARG A 29 10.43 -7.22 3.49
N GLN A 30 10.23 -6.30 2.55
CA GLN A 30 9.19 -6.38 1.52
C GLN A 30 9.78 -6.77 0.17
N THR A 31 9.08 -7.61 -0.59
CA THR A 31 9.39 -7.98 -1.99
C THR A 31 8.08 -8.08 -2.78
N PRO A 32 7.37 -6.96 -2.98
CA PRO A 32 6.12 -6.95 -3.72
C PRO A 32 6.36 -7.23 -5.21
N ASP A 33 5.47 -8.00 -5.83
CA ASP A 33 5.58 -8.34 -7.26
C ASP A 33 5.03 -7.24 -8.18
N VAL A 34 4.20 -6.35 -7.62
CA VAL A 34 3.43 -5.37 -8.40
C VAL A 34 3.43 -3.98 -7.73
N LEU A 35 3.78 -2.96 -8.51
CA LEU A 35 3.43 -1.56 -8.23
C LEU A 35 1.98 -1.31 -8.67
N PHE A 36 1.11 -0.97 -7.74
CA PHE A 36 -0.31 -0.71 -8.00
C PHE A 36 -0.64 0.78 -7.77
N ILE A 37 -0.87 1.53 -8.85
CA ILE A 37 -1.24 2.96 -8.79
C ILE A 37 -2.76 3.08 -8.93
N THR A 38 -3.42 3.68 -7.94
CA THR A 38 -4.89 3.80 -7.94
C THR A 38 -5.40 5.13 -7.39
N CYS A 39 -6.71 5.35 -7.47
CA CYS A 39 -7.34 6.57 -7.03
C CYS A 39 -7.47 6.59 -5.49
N SER A 40 -7.41 7.77 -4.88
CA SER A 40 -7.73 7.99 -3.46
C SER A 40 -9.23 7.80 -3.13
N ASP A 41 -10.06 7.44 -4.10
CA ASP A 41 -11.49 7.13 -3.90
C ASP A 41 -11.69 6.10 -2.79
N SER A 42 -12.49 6.45 -1.78
CA SER A 42 -12.69 5.64 -0.57
C SER A 42 -13.39 4.30 -0.83
N ARG A 43 -13.95 4.10 -2.03
CA ARG A 43 -14.58 2.84 -2.45
C ARG A 43 -13.58 1.85 -3.03
N VAL A 44 -12.37 2.29 -3.37
CA VAL A 44 -11.33 1.45 -3.94
C VAL A 44 -10.36 1.02 -2.85
N ASP A 45 -10.36 -0.29 -2.57
CA ASP A 45 -9.36 -0.96 -1.74
C ASP A 45 -8.59 -1.95 -2.64
N PRO A 46 -7.34 -1.65 -3.03
CA PRO A 46 -6.57 -2.49 -3.94
C PRO A 46 -6.47 -3.94 -3.47
N ASN A 47 -6.10 -4.15 -2.20
CA ASN A 47 -5.91 -5.50 -1.66
C ASN A 47 -7.22 -6.29 -1.67
N LEU A 48 -8.34 -5.64 -1.37
CA LEU A 48 -9.66 -6.29 -1.43
C LEU A 48 -10.03 -6.66 -2.88
N VAL A 49 -9.83 -5.76 -3.84
CA VAL A 49 -10.22 -5.99 -5.24
C VAL A 49 -9.36 -7.07 -5.89
N THR A 50 -8.06 -7.12 -5.58
CA THR A 50 -7.13 -8.10 -6.16
C THR A 50 -6.98 -9.38 -5.35
N GLN A 51 -7.63 -9.47 -4.18
CA GLN A 51 -7.43 -10.55 -3.20
C GLN A 51 -5.96 -10.70 -2.78
N SER A 52 -5.22 -9.58 -2.74
CA SER A 52 -3.80 -9.58 -2.37
C SER A 52 -3.60 -9.48 -0.87
N ARG A 53 -2.52 -10.10 -0.39
CA ARG A 53 -2.06 -10.05 1.00
C ARG A 53 -1.12 -8.86 1.22
N PRO A 54 -0.95 -8.41 2.49
CA PRO A 54 0.10 -7.44 2.82
C PRO A 54 1.47 -7.89 2.30
N GLY A 55 2.19 -6.99 1.63
CA GLY A 55 3.51 -7.27 1.06
C GLY A 55 3.52 -7.74 -0.39
N GLU A 56 2.37 -8.10 -0.98
CA GLU A 56 2.28 -8.49 -2.41
C GLU A 56 2.19 -7.27 -3.34
N LEU A 57 1.59 -6.18 -2.88
CA LEU A 57 1.43 -4.93 -3.62
C LEU A 57 2.22 -3.78 -2.99
N PHE A 58 2.95 -3.03 -3.81
CA PHE A 58 3.45 -1.70 -3.46
C PHE A 58 2.48 -0.65 -4.01
N ILE A 59 1.76 0.07 -3.14
CA ILE A 59 0.57 0.84 -3.54
C ILE A 59 0.84 2.35 -3.50
N VAL A 60 0.50 3.05 -4.59
CA VAL A 60 0.44 4.52 -4.66
C VAL A 60 -1.01 4.95 -4.86
N ARG A 61 -1.47 5.91 -4.05
CA ARG A 61 -2.83 6.48 -4.17
C ARG A 61 -2.80 7.98 -4.32
N ASN A 62 -3.41 8.51 -5.38
CA ASN A 62 -3.60 9.94 -5.58
C ASN A 62 -4.95 10.27 -6.24
N VAL A 63 -5.31 11.55 -6.32
CA VAL A 63 -6.57 11.97 -6.93
C VAL A 63 -6.53 11.70 -8.44
N GLY A 64 -7.44 10.86 -8.92
CA GLY A 64 -7.53 10.51 -10.33
C GLY A 64 -6.46 9.55 -10.83
N ASN A 65 -5.70 8.88 -9.94
CA ASN A 65 -4.65 7.92 -10.28
C ASN A 65 -3.69 8.42 -11.37
N ILE A 66 -3.37 9.71 -11.30
CA ILE A 66 -2.57 10.41 -12.30
C ILE A 66 -1.11 10.06 -12.12
N ILE A 67 -0.45 9.77 -13.23
CA ILE A 67 1.00 9.63 -13.32
C ILE A 67 1.49 10.86 -14.10
N PRO A 68 2.03 11.89 -13.44
CA PRO A 68 2.56 13.04 -14.14
C PRO A 68 3.75 12.65 -15.02
N PRO A 69 3.99 13.35 -16.15
CA PRO A 69 5.24 13.22 -16.89
C PRO A 69 6.46 13.46 -16.01
N TYR A 70 7.57 12.81 -16.35
CA TYR A 70 8.81 12.87 -15.57
C TYR A 70 9.31 14.31 -15.32
N ASP A 71 9.19 15.18 -16.33
CA ASP A 71 9.68 16.57 -16.32
C ASP A 71 8.70 17.57 -15.70
N ALA A 72 7.45 17.18 -15.44
CA ALA A 72 6.36 18.09 -15.09
C ALA A 72 6.58 18.84 -13.76
N ILE A 73 7.41 18.31 -12.85
CA ILE A 73 7.70 18.94 -11.56
C ILE A 73 9.17 18.69 -11.18
N ARG A 74 10.15 19.09 -12.01
CA ARG A 74 11.60 19.18 -11.67
C ARG A 74 12.04 18.28 -10.49
N ASP A 75 11.86 16.97 -10.64
CA ASP A 75 12.26 15.90 -9.70
C ASP A 75 11.58 15.87 -8.31
N LYS A 76 10.50 16.63 -8.08
CA LYS A 76 9.76 16.70 -6.80
C LYS A 76 8.38 16.08 -6.88
N ASN A 77 8.28 14.89 -7.46
CA ASN A 77 7.02 14.16 -7.59
C ASN A 77 7.06 12.84 -6.81
N SER A 78 6.15 12.68 -5.85
CA SER A 78 6.05 11.47 -5.03
C SER A 78 5.70 10.22 -5.83
N VAL A 79 4.96 10.37 -6.94
CA VAL A 79 4.63 9.25 -7.84
C VAL A 79 5.88 8.78 -8.57
N ALA A 80 6.71 9.71 -9.07
CA ALA A 80 7.95 9.37 -9.75
C ALA A 80 8.93 8.67 -8.79
N ALA A 81 9.10 9.20 -7.58
CA ALA A 81 9.93 8.57 -6.54
C ALA A 81 9.43 7.16 -6.17
N ALA A 82 8.11 6.96 -6.09
CA ALA A 82 7.54 5.65 -5.81
C ALA A 82 7.73 4.66 -6.97
N ILE A 83 7.62 5.12 -8.23
CA ILE A 83 7.92 4.29 -9.41
C ILE A 83 9.39 3.89 -9.41
N GLU A 84 10.30 4.84 -9.21
CA GLU A 84 11.74 4.57 -9.17
C GLU A 84 12.09 3.58 -8.06
N PHE A 85 11.55 3.77 -6.85
CA PHE A 85 11.75 2.84 -5.74
C PHE A 85 11.19 1.43 -6.00
N ALA A 86 10.08 1.32 -6.73
CA ALA A 86 9.45 0.02 -7.00
C ALA A 86 10.17 -0.78 -8.09
N VAL A 87 10.91 -0.10 -8.97
CA VAL A 87 11.60 -0.73 -10.12
C VAL A 87 13.06 -1.07 -9.79
N LEU A 88 13.70 -0.32 -8.90
CA LEU A 88 15.09 -0.51 -8.46
C LEU A 88 15.20 -1.49 -7.28
#